data_AF-A0AAE7NZV7-F1
#
_entry.id   AF-A0AAE7NZV7-F1
#
_cell.length_a   1.000
_cell.length_b   1.000
_cell.length_c   1.000
_cell.angle_alpha   90.00
_cell.angle_beta   90.00
_cell.angle_gamma   90.00
#
_symmetry.space_group_name_H-M   'P 1'
#
loop_
_entity.id
_entity.type
_entity.pdbx_description
1 polymer ?
#
loop_
_entity_poly.entity_id
_entity_poly.type
_entity_poly.pdbx_seq_one_letter_code
_entity_poly.pdbx_strand_id
1 'polypeptide(L)'
;MCCAGVLSEGDFRQAESLRPLFANLMNDLVATAKRPDVSSGDADCVNSAIRELLQISDELASYEYLITMEKDLIDFGDKNPMRDIVKFAVDKSSAILMSERKRLVQISERCTKYPLGQGKIEQALTIIDTTTGILASIRARL
;
A
#
# COMPACT_ATOMS: atom_id res chain seq x y z
N MET A 1 17.27 18.68 -25.30
CA MET A 1 17.36 18.48 -23.84
C MET A 1 16.11 17.76 -23.43
N CYS A 2 16.18 16.45 -23.14
CA CYS A 2 15.04 15.77 -22.53
C CYS A 2 15.07 16.13 -21.05
N CYS A 3 14.07 16.89 -20.60
CA CYS A 3 13.78 17.07 -19.19
C CYS A 3 13.44 15.68 -18.62
N ALA A 4 14.45 14.96 -18.15
CA ALA A 4 14.23 13.67 -17.52
C ALA A 4 13.64 13.95 -16.14
N GLY A 5 12.36 13.62 -15.96
CA GLY A 5 11.76 13.55 -14.64
C GLY A 5 12.57 12.61 -13.73
N VAL A 6 12.50 12.87 -12.43
CA VAL A 6 12.98 12.02 -11.33
C VAL A 6 12.42 10.60 -11.47
N LEU A 7 11.13 10.48 -11.81
CA LEU A 7 10.47 9.21 -12.06
C LEU A 7 10.33 8.93 -13.57
N SER A 8 10.52 7.65 -13.94
CA SER A 8 10.19 7.19 -15.28
C SER A 8 8.68 7.04 -15.46
N GLU A 9 8.18 6.99 -16.69
CA GLU A 9 6.75 6.71 -16.95
C GLU A 9 6.31 5.36 -16.34
N GLY A 10 7.22 4.39 -16.29
CA GLY A 10 6.99 3.10 -15.64
C GLY A 10 6.79 3.24 -14.12
N ASP A 11 7.52 4.14 -13.47
CA ASP A 11 7.38 4.41 -12.03
C ASP A 11 6.06 5.05 -11.69
N PHE A 12 5.64 6.03 -12.48
CA PHE A 12 4.33 6.65 -12.32
C PHE A 12 3.21 5.61 -12.46
N ARG A 13 3.26 4.77 -13.50
CA ARG A 13 2.25 3.72 -13.67
C ARG A 13 2.23 2.73 -12.50
N GLN A 14 3.38 2.40 -11.95
CA GLN A 14 3.47 1.53 -10.77
C GLN A 14 2.89 2.21 -9.52
N ALA A 15 3.23 3.48 -9.26
CA ALA A 15 2.69 4.24 -8.14
C ALA A 15 1.17 4.45 -8.26
N GLU A 16 0.67 4.84 -9.44
CA GLU A 16 -0.77 5.00 -9.73
C GLU A 16 -1.54 3.67 -9.60
N SER A 17 -0.87 2.51 -9.75
CA SER A 17 -1.51 1.21 -9.56
C SER A 17 -1.74 0.84 -8.09
N LEU A 18 -1.10 1.54 -7.13
CA LEU A 18 -1.21 1.22 -5.70
C LEU A 18 -2.61 1.53 -5.16
N ARG A 19 -3.20 2.66 -5.56
CA ARG A 19 -4.54 3.06 -5.13
C ARG A 19 -5.64 2.05 -5.48
N PRO A 20 -5.80 1.61 -6.75
CA PRO A 20 -6.81 0.61 -7.08
C PRO A 20 -6.51 -0.75 -6.41
N LEU A 21 -5.24 -1.13 -6.21
CA LEU A 21 -4.90 -2.35 -5.46
C LEU A 21 -5.43 -2.31 -4.03
N PHE A 22 -5.18 -1.21 -3.31
CA PHE A 22 -5.63 -1.05 -1.94
C PHE A 22 -7.16 -0.93 -1.84
N ALA A 23 -7.80 -0.18 -2.74
CA ALA A 23 -9.25 -0.06 -2.80
C ALA A 23 -9.93 -1.42 -3.05
N ASN A 24 -9.40 -2.22 -3.98
CA ASN A 24 -9.92 -3.55 -4.26
C ASN A 24 -9.76 -4.48 -3.06
N LEU A 25 -8.63 -4.44 -2.35
CA LEU A 25 -8.42 -5.18 -1.11
C LEU A 25 -9.48 -4.80 -0.07
N MET A 26 -9.64 -3.50 0.21
CA MET A 26 -10.59 -3.04 1.23
C MET A 26 -12.03 -3.43 0.89
N ASN A 27 -12.43 -3.32 -0.38
CA ASN A 27 -13.74 -3.75 -0.84
C ASN A 27 -13.96 -5.25 -0.65
N ASP A 28 -12.97 -6.08 -1.00
CA ASP A 28 -13.03 -7.54 -0.87
C ASP A 28 -13.09 -7.99 0.61
N LEU A 29 -12.30 -7.34 1.49
CA LEU A 29 -12.35 -7.59 2.94
C LEU A 29 -13.72 -7.22 3.51
N VAL A 30 -14.21 -6.01 3.20
CA VAL A 30 -15.53 -5.54 3.68
C VAL A 30 -16.66 -6.42 3.16
N ALA A 31 -16.61 -6.82 1.89
CA ALA A 31 -17.58 -7.75 1.32
C ALA A 31 -17.55 -9.10 2.04
N THR A 32 -16.35 -9.63 2.32
CA THR A 32 -16.19 -10.90 3.04
C THR A 32 -16.73 -10.83 4.46
N ALA A 33 -16.43 -9.75 5.20
CA ALA A 33 -16.92 -9.59 6.59
C ALA A 33 -18.45 -9.46 6.68
N LYS A 34 -19.12 -9.00 5.63
CA LYS A 34 -20.58 -8.80 5.58
C LYS A 34 -21.35 -10.01 5.06
N ARG A 35 -20.66 -11.05 4.59
CA ARG A 35 -21.31 -12.24 4.03
C ARG A 35 -22.03 -13.04 5.12
N PRO A 36 -23.31 -13.41 4.92
CA PRO A 36 -24.09 -14.10 5.95
C PRO A 36 -23.67 -15.57 6.13
N ASP A 37 -22.96 -16.14 5.16
CA ASP A 37 -22.45 -17.51 5.19
C ASP A 37 -21.06 -17.64 5.84
N VAL A 38 -20.48 -16.52 6.30
CA VAL A 38 -19.17 -16.49 6.97
C VAL A 38 -19.34 -16.68 8.47
N SER A 39 -18.48 -17.50 9.07
CA SER A 39 -18.51 -17.70 10.52
C SER A 39 -18.20 -16.41 11.26
N SER A 40 -18.72 -16.25 12.48
CA SER A 40 -18.44 -15.05 13.29
C SER A 40 -16.94 -14.87 13.54
N GLY A 41 -16.20 -15.96 13.77
CA GLY A 41 -14.75 -15.91 13.97
C GLY A 41 -13.97 -15.50 12.72
N ASP A 42 -14.36 -15.99 11.53
CA ASP A 42 -13.80 -15.52 10.27
C ASP A 42 -14.09 -14.03 10.05
N ALA A 43 -15.33 -13.60 10.31
CA ALA A 43 -15.72 -12.20 10.20
C ALA A 43 -14.93 -11.30 11.17
N ASP A 44 -14.71 -11.72 12.41
CA ASP A 44 -13.93 -10.99 13.41
C ASP A 44 -12.45 -10.86 13.02
N CYS A 45 -11.88 -11.91 12.43
CA CYS A 45 -10.54 -11.90 11.86
C CYS A 45 -10.42 -10.89 10.72
N VAL A 46 -11.35 -10.91 9.76
CA VAL A 46 -11.38 -9.96 8.64
C VAL A 46 -11.60 -8.53 9.14
N ASN A 47 -12.52 -8.32 10.08
CA ASN A 47 -12.78 -7.00 10.68
C ASN A 47 -11.55 -6.43 11.41
N SER A 48 -10.73 -7.30 12.00
CA SER A 48 -9.47 -6.87 12.63
C SER A 48 -8.47 -6.39 11.59
N ALA A 49 -8.32 -7.11 10.47
CA ALA A 49 -7.47 -6.66 9.36
C ALA A 49 -7.97 -5.34 8.74
N ILE A 50 -9.29 -5.20 8.54
CA ILE A 50 -9.90 -3.95 8.05
C ILE A 50 -9.53 -2.77 8.95
N ARG A 51 -9.60 -2.93 10.27
CA ARG A 51 -9.29 -1.85 11.22
C ARG A 51 -7.84 -1.40 11.13
N GLU A 52 -6.89 -2.33 11.06
CA GLU A 52 -5.47 -1.98 10.94
C GLU A 52 -5.18 -1.27 9.60
N LEU A 53 -5.71 -1.81 8.50
CA LEU A 53 -5.52 -1.22 7.16
C LEU A 53 -6.16 0.17 7.04
N LEU A 54 -7.31 0.41 7.67
CA LEU A 54 -7.94 1.73 7.67
C LEU A 54 -7.08 2.79 8.38
N GLN A 55 -6.38 2.42 9.47
CA GLN A 55 -5.56 3.36 10.23
C GLN A 55 -4.43 3.98 9.40
N ILE A 56 -3.93 3.27 8.38
CA ILE A 56 -2.82 3.73 7.55
C ILE A 56 -3.26 4.31 6.20
N SER A 57 -4.54 4.20 5.85
CA SER A 57 -5.04 4.48 4.49
C SER A 57 -4.86 5.94 4.07
N ASP A 58 -5.20 6.89 4.95
CA ASP A 58 -5.03 8.33 4.69
C ASP A 58 -3.54 8.73 4.59
N GLU A 59 -2.69 8.11 5.40
CA GLU A 59 -1.25 8.37 5.38
C GLU A 59 -0.63 7.89 4.06
N LEU A 60 -0.97 6.69 3.62
CA LEU A 60 -0.50 6.15 2.34
C LEU A 60 -1.01 6.95 1.14
N ALA A 61 -2.27 7.39 1.14
CA ALA A 61 -2.81 8.23 0.08
C ALA A 61 -2.07 9.58 -0.02
N SER A 62 -1.68 10.15 1.12
CA SER A 62 -0.90 11.38 1.17
C SER A 62 0.48 11.21 0.54
N TYR A 63 1.16 10.09 0.76
CA TYR A 63 2.47 9.84 0.16
C TYR A 63 2.39 9.41 -1.31
N GLU A 64 1.36 8.67 -1.72
CA GLU A 64 1.10 8.40 -3.14
C GLU A 64 0.96 9.71 -3.93
N TYR A 65 0.22 10.68 -3.37
CA TYR A 65 0.12 12.01 -3.95
C TYR A 65 1.48 12.68 -4.08
N LEU A 66 2.31 12.66 -3.04
CA LEU A 66 3.67 13.23 -3.09
C LEU A 66 4.58 12.54 -4.11
N ILE A 67 4.43 11.22 -4.32
CA ILE A 67 5.17 10.46 -5.33
C ILE A 67 4.72 10.88 -6.75
N THR A 68 3.42 11.09 -6.94
CA THR A 68 2.84 11.36 -8.27
C THR A 68 2.81 12.84 -8.65
N MET A 69 2.93 13.75 -7.68
CA MET A 69 2.93 15.21 -7.86
C MET A 69 4.03 15.72 -8.82
N GLU A 70 5.12 14.97 -8.98
CA GLU A 70 6.15 15.31 -9.96
C GLU A 70 5.60 15.40 -11.40
N LYS A 71 4.59 14.58 -11.74
CA LYS A 71 3.92 14.61 -13.05
C LYS A 71 3.26 15.95 -13.34
N ASP A 72 2.86 16.68 -12.30
CA ASP A 72 2.21 17.99 -12.39
C ASP A 72 3.24 19.15 -12.38
N LEU A 73 4.50 18.86 -12.04
CA LEU A 73 5.57 19.85 -11.84
C LEU A 73 6.71 19.61 -12.86
N ILE A 74 6.46 19.99 -14.12
CA ILE A 74 7.30 19.66 -15.29
C ILE A 74 8.67 20.39 -15.31
N ASP A 75 8.97 21.32 -14.39
CA ASP A 75 10.00 22.34 -14.64
C ASP A 75 11.08 22.50 -13.55
N PHE A 76 11.74 21.40 -13.18
CA PHE A 76 12.93 21.46 -12.33
C PHE A 76 14.06 20.63 -12.96
N GLY A 77 15.12 21.31 -13.46
CA GLY A 77 16.32 20.68 -14.02
C GLY A 77 17.16 19.89 -12.99
N ASP A 78 18.47 19.72 -13.25
CA ASP A 78 19.38 18.76 -12.57
C ASP A 78 19.48 18.83 -11.01
N LYS A 79 18.93 19.86 -10.37
CA LYS A 79 18.77 19.94 -8.90
C LYS A 79 17.30 19.95 -8.55
N ASN A 80 16.61 18.87 -8.85
CA ASN A 80 15.17 18.78 -8.65
C ASN A 80 14.84 18.48 -7.18
N PRO A 81 14.29 19.44 -6.40
CA PRO A 81 13.83 19.18 -5.02
C PRO A 81 12.78 18.08 -4.95
N MET A 82 12.12 17.76 -6.07
CA MET A 82 11.21 16.62 -6.17
C MET A 82 11.90 15.28 -5.89
N ARG A 83 13.20 15.13 -6.18
CA ARG A 83 13.91 13.89 -5.89
C ARG A 83 13.90 13.56 -4.40
N ASP A 84 14.17 14.57 -3.57
CA ASP A 84 14.16 14.41 -2.11
C ASP A 84 12.73 14.23 -1.56
N ILE A 85 11.74 14.90 -2.16
CA ILE A 85 10.31 14.74 -1.80
C ILE A 85 9.81 13.33 -2.12
N VAL A 86 10.08 12.83 -3.33
CA VAL A 86 9.69 11.48 -3.75
C VAL A 86 10.41 10.45 -2.88
N LYS A 87 11.71 10.64 -2.63
CA LYS A 87 12.48 9.77 -1.72
C LYS A 87 11.88 9.75 -0.33
N PHE A 88 11.56 10.91 0.23
CA PHE A 88 10.90 11.03 1.53
C PHE A 88 9.56 10.28 1.56
N ALA A 89 8.71 10.48 0.55
CA ALA A 89 7.40 9.84 0.47
C ALA A 89 7.49 8.31 0.34
N VAL A 90 8.43 7.82 -0.47
CA VAL A 90 8.72 6.39 -0.62
C VAL A 90 9.23 5.78 0.69
N ASP A 91 10.14 6.47 1.38
CA ASP A 91 10.72 6.03 2.64
C ASP A 91 9.66 5.93 3.75
N LYS A 92 8.77 6.93 3.85
CA LYS A 92 7.69 6.95 4.82
C LYS A 92 6.63 5.88 4.53
N SER A 93 6.19 5.78 3.28
CA SER A 93 5.24 4.74 2.85
C SER A 93 5.77 3.34 3.16
N SER A 94 7.04 3.08 2.86
CA SER A 94 7.69 1.79 3.14
C SER A 94 7.72 1.48 4.64
N ALA A 95 8.04 2.46 5.48
CA ALA A 95 8.08 2.28 6.94
C ALA A 95 6.69 1.94 7.51
N ILE A 96 5.64 2.60 7.02
CA ILE A 96 4.25 2.37 7.43
C ILE A 96 3.81 0.97 7.02
N LEU A 97 4.05 0.59 5.75
CA LEU A 97 3.72 -0.73 5.24
C LEU A 97 4.44 -1.85 6.00
N MET A 98 5.72 -1.66 6.36
CA MET A 98 6.46 -2.61 7.20
C MET A 98 5.85 -2.76 8.60
N SER A 99 5.38 -1.65 9.18
CA SER A 99 4.70 -1.65 10.48
C SER A 99 3.37 -2.41 10.41
N GLU A 100 2.58 -2.14 9.37
CA GLU A 100 1.31 -2.78 9.11
C GLU A 100 1.46 -4.28 8.83
N ARG A 101 2.44 -4.65 8.01
CA ARG A 101 2.77 -6.06 7.74
C ARG A 101 2.97 -6.85 9.03
N LYS A 102 3.71 -6.30 10.01
CA LYS A 102 3.94 -6.94 11.30
C LYS A 102 2.63 -7.14 12.07
N ARG A 103 1.73 -6.16 12.06
CA ARG A 103 0.42 -6.25 12.71
C ARG A 103 -0.47 -7.30 12.04
N LEU A 104 -0.53 -7.32 10.71
CA LEU A 104 -1.29 -8.32 9.97
C LEU A 104 -0.76 -9.74 10.19
N VAL A 105 0.56 -9.95 10.28
CA VAL A 105 1.13 -11.27 10.64
C VAL A 105 0.60 -11.73 12.01
N GLN A 106 0.60 -10.85 13.01
CA GLN A 106 0.07 -11.17 14.34
C GLN A 106 -1.43 -11.45 14.34
N ILE A 107 -2.21 -10.81 13.46
CA ILE A 107 -3.62 -11.14 13.27
C ILE A 107 -3.74 -12.53 12.60
N SER A 108 -2.97 -12.78 11.55
CA SER A 108 -2.94 -14.06 10.83
C SER A 108 -2.69 -15.24 11.76
N GLU A 109 -1.67 -15.13 12.63
CA GLU A 109 -1.32 -16.16 13.62
C GLU A 109 -2.47 -16.46 14.59
N ARG A 110 -3.19 -15.42 15.03
CA ARG A 110 -4.37 -15.56 15.90
C ARG A 110 -5.58 -16.14 15.17
N CYS A 111 -5.64 -15.98 13.85
CA CYS A 111 -6.73 -16.39 12.99
C CYS A 111 -6.56 -17.78 12.36
N THR A 112 -5.54 -18.54 12.76
CA THR A 112 -5.23 -19.88 12.22
C THR A 112 -6.37 -20.91 12.32
N LYS A 113 -7.33 -20.70 13.22
CA LYS A 113 -8.53 -21.55 13.37
C LYS A 113 -9.69 -21.15 12.46
N TYR A 114 -9.55 -20.07 11.71
CA TYR A 114 -10.56 -19.44 10.87
C TYR A 114 -10.02 -19.34 9.44
N PRO A 115 -10.11 -20.42 8.64
CA PRO A 115 -9.39 -20.52 7.38
C PRO A 115 -9.73 -19.44 6.35
N LEU A 116 -10.98 -18.98 6.32
CA LEU A 116 -11.39 -17.92 5.39
C LEU A 116 -10.81 -16.58 5.85
N GLY A 117 -10.91 -16.26 7.14
CA GLY A 117 -10.34 -15.05 7.73
C GLY A 117 -8.83 -15.00 7.57
N GLN A 118 -8.15 -16.11 7.88
CA GLN A 118 -6.71 -16.25 7.67
C GLN A 118 -6.33 -16.03 6.20
N GLY A 119 -7.00 -16.71 5.26
CA GLY A 119 -6.71 -16.56 3.83
C GLY A 119 -6.87 -15.12 3.34
N LYS A 120 -7.83 -14.36 3.88
CA LYS A 120 -8.00 -12.93 3.58
C LYS A 120 -6.89 -12.06 4.16
N ILE A 121 -6.39 -12.39 5.35
CA ILE A 121 -5.25 -11.71 5.95
C ILE A 121 -3.97 -11.99 5.14
N GLU A 122 -3.76 -13.22 4.68
CA GLU A 122 -2.64 -13.61 3.81
C GLU A 122 -2.69 -12.89 2.44
N GLN A 123 -3.89 -12.72 1.88
CA GLN A 123 -4.10 -11.90 0.69
C GLN A 123 -3.72 -10.43 0.93
N ALA A 124 -4.11 -9.86 2.07
CA ALA A 124 -3.72 -8.50 2.46
C ALA A 124 -2.19 -8.37 2.60
N LEU A 125 -1.54 -9.34 3.26
CA LEU A 125 -0.08 -9.40 3.37
C LEU A 125 0.61 -9.42 2.01
N THR A 126 0.09 -10.20 1.06
CA THR A 126 0.64 -10.27 -0.31
C THR A 126 0.58 -8.91 -1.02
N ILE A 127 -0.50 -8.16 -0.82
CA ILE A 127 -0.65 -6.81 -1.39
C ILE A 127 0.32 -5.82 -0.73
N ILE A 128 0.50 -5.89 0.60
CA ILE A 128 1.50 -5.08 1.29
C ILE A 128 2.92 -5.38 0.81
N ASP A 129 3.26 -6.66 0.65
CA ASP A 129 4.58 -7.09 0.17
C ASP A 129 4.82 -6.62 -1.27
N THR A 130 3.80 -6.72 -2.13
CA THR A 130 3.83 -6.21 -3.51
C THR A 130 4.04 -4.69 -3.54
N THR A 131 3.29 -3.95 -2.72
CA THR A 131 3.38 -2.48 -2.62
C THR A 131 4.77 -2.05 -2.13
N THR A 132 5.29 -2.72 -1.10
CA THR A 132 6.63 -2.47 -0.56
C THR A 132 7.71 -2.75 -1.62
N GLY A 133 7.53 -3.80 -2.43
CA GLY A 133 8.43 -4.11 -3.55
C GLY A 133 8.43 -3.04 -4.64
N ILE A 134 7.26 -2.50 -5.00
CA ILE A 134 7.13 -1.37 -5.94
C ILE A 134 7.89 -0.15 -5.40
N LEU A 135 7.65 0.22 -4.15
CA LEU A 135 8.31 1.36 -3.50
C LEU A 135 9.83 1.18 -3.42
N ALA A 136 10.31 -0.02 -3.11
CA ALA A 136 11.74 -0.32 -3.11
C ALA A 136 12.37 -0.20 -4.50
N SER A 137 11.65 -0.61 -5.55
CA SER A 137 12.09 -0.46 -6.94
C SER A 137 12.18 1.01 -7.37
N ILE A 138 11.22 1.84 -6.95
CA ILE A 138 11.27 3.29 -7.17
C ILE A 138 12.47 3.87 -6.40
N ARG A 139 12.61 3.55 -5.11
CA ARG A 139 13.70 4.03 -4.26
C ARG A 139 15.09 3.76 -4.82
N ALA A 140 15.30 2.59 -5.43
CA ALA A 140 16.60 2.18 -5.97
C ALA A 140 17.05 3.02 -7.18
N ARG A 141 16.13 3.74 -7.83
CA ARG A 141 16.38 4.60 -9.00
C ARG A 141 16.45 6.08 -8.64
N LEU A 142 16.02 6.45 -7.43
CA LEU A 142 16.21 7.76 -6.80
C LEU A 142 17.60 7.90 -6.19
#